data_AF-A8SCG2-F1
#
_entry.id   AF-A8SCG2-F1
#
_cell.length_a   1.000
_cell.length_b   1.000
_cell.length_c   1.000
_cell.angle_alpha   90.00
_cell.angle_beta   90.00
_cell.angle_gamma   90.00
#
_symmetry.space_group_name_H-M   'P 1'
#
loop_
_entity.id
_entity.type
_entity.pdbx_description
1 polymer ?
#
loop_
_entity_poly.entity_id
_entity_poly.type
_entity_poly.pdbx_seq_one_letter_code
_entity_poly.pdbx_strand_id
1 'polypeptide(L)' 'MPEQTQEEIFRYYFLRQPQRVIGVHIGRTRSTAGRHIRLALQRLRRLMEGNDYE' A
#
# COMPACT_ATOMS: atom_id res chain seq x y z
N MET A 1 -1.59 -7.74 8.04
CA MET A 1 -1.83 -7.22 6.67
C MET A 1 -1.36 -8.27 5.68
N PRO A 2 -2.02 -8.46 4.52
CA PRO A 2 -1.58 -9.44 3.51
C PRO A 2 -0.21 -9.06 2.93
N GLU A 3 0.60 -10.05 2.57
CA GLU A 3 1.95 -9.86 2.00
C GLU A 3 1.92 -9.00 0.73
N GLN A 4 0.97 -9.25 -0.18
CA GLN A 4 0.78 -8.45 -1.39
C GLN A 4 0.57 -6.96 -1.07
N THR A 5 -0.21 -6.66 -0.04
CA THR A 5 -0.48 -5.28 0.36
C THR A 5 0.73 -4.61 1.01
N GLN A 6 1.56 -5.38 1.72
CA GLN A 6 2.84 -4.89 2.25
C GLN A 6 3.82 -4.60 1.10
N GLU A 7 3.89 -5.46 0.08
CA GLU A 7 4.71 -5.23 -1.11
C GLU A 7 4.29 -3.96 -1.86
N GLU A 8 2.97 -3.74 -2.03
CA GLU A 8 2.44 -2.52 -2.66
C GLU A 8 2.84 -1.25 -1.89
N ILE A 9 2.74 -1.26 -0.55
CA ILE A 9 3.21 -0.16 0.29
C ILE A 9 4.72 0.01 0.15
N PHE A 10 5.47 -1.09 0.19
CA PHE A 10 6.93 -1.07 0.10
C PHE A 10 7.40 -0.38 -1.19
N ARG A 11 6.86 -0.82 -2.32
CA ARG A 11 7.14 -0.28 -3.65
C ARG A 11 6.74 1.20 -3.77
N TYR A 12 5.60 1.58 -3.20
CA TYR A 12 5.12 2.97 -3.26
C TYR A 12 5.93 3.92 -2.38
N TYR A 13 6.17 3.56 -1.13
CA TYR A 13 6.70 4.47 -0.11
C TYR A 13 8.24 4.46 -0.07
N PHE A 14 8.85 3.28 -0.12
CA PHE A 14 10.31 3.13 -0.01
C PHE A 14 10.99 3.20 -1.37
N LEU A 15 10.47 2.47 -2.37
CA LEU A 15 11.05 2.48 -3.72
C LEU A 15 10.55 3.64 -4.60
N ARG A 16 9.59 4.45 -4.11
CA ARG A 16 9.00 5.60 -4.82
C ARG A 16 8.45 5.22 -6.21
N GLN A 17 8.03 3.98 -6.40
CA GLN A 17 7.53 3.53 -7.70
C GLN A 17 6.17 4.16 -8.01
N PRO A 18 5.93 4.63 -9.24
CA PRO A 18 4.64 5.20 -9.60
C PRO A 18 3.56 4.10 -9.64
N GLN A 19 2.33 4.47 -9.29
CA GLN A 19 1.17 3.55 -9.23
C GLN A 19 0.95 2.74 -10.50
N ARG A 20 1.31 3.28 -11.67
CA ARG A 20 1.23 2.54 -12.94
C ARG A 20 2.19 1.34 -12.98
N VAL A 21 3.42 1.51 -12.47
CA VAL A 21 4.44 0.45 -12.44
C VAL A 21 4.06 -0.60 -11.41
N ILE A 22 3.56 -0.17 -10.25
CA ILE A 22 3.04 -1.07 -9.23
C ILE A 22 1.86 -1.88 -9.76
N GLY A 23 0.91 -1.22 -10.46
CA GLY A 23 -0.21 -1.86 -11.12
C GLY A 23 0.21 -2.95 -12.09
N VAL A 24 1.19 -2.68 -12.96
CA VAL A 24 1.74 -3.68 -13.89
C VAL A 24 2.31 -4.88 -13.12
N HIS A 25 3.09 -4.64 -12.06
CA HIS A 25 3.69 -5.69 -11.24
C HIS A 25 2.65 -6.61 -10.59
N ILE A 26 1.48 -6.08 -10.21
CA ILE A 26 0.40 -6.87 -9.58
C ILE A 26 -0.72 -7.28 -10.54
N GLY A 27 -0.55 -7.09 -11.85
CA GLY A 27 -1.56 -7.43 -12.86
C GLY A 27 -2.86 -6.60 -12.76
N ARG A 28 -2.77 -5.32 -12.35
CA ARG A 28 -3.90 -4.41 -12.15
C ARG A 28 -3.70 -3.07 -12.87
N THR A 29 -4.80 -2.34 -13.04
CA THR A 29 -4.74 -0.97 -13.58
C THR A 29 -4.08 0.00 -12.60
N ARG A 30 -3.54 1.11 -13.12
CA ARG A 30 -2.97 2.20 -12.32
C ARG A 30 -3.94 2.69 -11.23
N SER A 31 -5.21 2.83 -11.55
CA SER A 31 -6.24 3.31 -10.61
C SER A 31 -6.55 2.29 -9.53
N THR A 32 -6.59 1.00 -9.86
CA THR A 32 -6.77 -0.09 -8.89
C THR A 32 -5.60 -0.14 -7.91
N ALA A 33 -4.36 -0.09 -8.39
CA ALA A 33 -3.16 -0.04 -7.54
C ALA A 33 -3.19 1.19 -6.61
N GLY A 34 -3.52 2.37 -7.13
CA GLY A 34 -3.66 3.58 -6.32
C GLY A 34 -4.71 3.46 -5.20
N ARG A 35 -5.85 2.82 -5.48
CA ARG A 35 -6.89 2.56 -4.47
C ARG A 35 -6.41 1.57 -3.40
N HIS A 36 -5.73 0.51 -3.80
CA HIS A 36 -5.19 -0.49 -2.87
C HIS A 36 -4.16 0.13 -1.93
N ILE A 37 -3.19 0.87 -2.47
CA ILE A 37 -2.18 1.60 -1.69
C ILE A 37 -2.85 2.54 -0.67
N ARG A 38 -3.87 3.31 -1.08
CA ARG A 38 -4.58 4.21 -0.17
C ARG A 38 -5.25 3.46 0.99
N LEU A 39 -5.98 2.38 0.70
CA LEU A 39 -6.66 1.58 1.73
C LEU A 39 -5.65 0.91 2.67
N ALA A 40 -4.53 0.46 2.11
CA ALA A 40 -3.42 -0.13 2.85
C ALA A 40 -2.80 0.86 3.85
N LEU A 41 -2.53 2.09 3.41
CA LEU A 41 -2.01 3.17 4.26
C LEU A 41 -3.01 3.59 5.34
N GLN A 42 -4.32 3.64 5.05
CA GLN A 42 -5.34 3.91 6.06
C GLN A 42 -5.41 2.82 7.14
N ARG A 43 -5.26 1.55 6.75
CA ARG A 43 -5.18 0.43 7.71
C ARG A 43 -3.92 0.54 8.55
N LEU A 44 -2.77 0.84 7.94
CA LEU A 44 -1.50 1.02 8.65
C LEU A 44 -1.60 2.16 9.67
N ARG A 45 -2.17 3.30 9.29
CA ARG A 45 -2.38 4.44 10.19
C ARG A 45 -3.21 4.04 11.41
N ARG A 46 -4.34 3.36 11.21
CA ARG A 46 -5.17 2.87 12.33
C ARG A 46 -4.46 1.87 13.24
N LEU A 47 -3.63 0.98 12.67
CA LEU A 47 -2.84 0.05 13.46
C LEU A 47 -1.82 0.79 14.33
N MET A 48 -1.14 1.80 13.78
CA MET A 48 -0.19 2.61 14.56
C MET A 48 -0.92 3.44 15.63
N GLU A 49 -2.01 4.13 15.29
CA GLU A 49 -2.83 4.89 16.25
C GLU A 49 -3.39 4.03 17.38
N GLY A 50 -3.70 2.76 17.12
CA GLY A 50 -4.16 1.80 18.14
C GLY A 50 -3.05 1.20 18.99
N ASN A 51 -1.80 1.28 18.55
CA ASN A 51 -0.61 0.80 19.28
C ASN A 51 0.03 1.88 20.16
N ASP A 52 -0.44 3.12 20.07
CA ASP A 52 0.06 4.27 20.86
C ASP A 52 -0.52 4.31 22.30
N TYR A 53 -1.34 3.33 22.69
CA TYR A 53 -2.05 3.28 23.99
C TYR A 53 -1.64 2.09 24.89
N GLU A 54 -0.43 1.57 24.75
CA GLU A 54 0.18 0.59 25.66
C GLU A 54 1.55 1.06 26.14
#